data_AF-A0A8J6BHV5-F1
#
_entry.id   AF-A0A8J6BHV5-F1
#
_cell.length_a   1.000
_cell.length_b   1.000
_cell.length_c   1.000
_cell.angle_alpha   90.00
_cell.angle_beta   90.00
_cell.angle_gamma   90.00
#
_symmetry.space_group_name_H-M   'P 1'
#
loop_
_entity.id
_entity.type
_entity.pdbx_description
1 polymer ?
#
loop_
_entity_poly.entity_id
_entity_poly.type
_entity_poly.pdbx_seq_one_letter_code
_entity_poly.pdbx_strand_id
1 'polypeptide(L)'
;MAEAKKPFLWVIRKDNHNDEEDAAAVKKLVAAAAMDGAGGMAVEWCDQPRVLSHPSVGCFVTHCGWNSTLESVACGVPVVAAPQYSDQGTNAWLVERMGVGVRAAVRGQDGVLEAEELRRCVDAVMSEATAARAAAWKDEAAAAVADGGGSERSLNEFVRRISTTTD
;
A
#
# COMPACT_ATOMS: atom_id res chain seq x y z
N MET A 1 1.07 8.09 13.25
CA MET A 1 -0.26 8.35 12.64
C MET A 1 -1.04 9.45 13.34
N ALA A 2 -1.26 9.41 14.66
CA ALA A 2 -1.96 10.48 15.39
C ALA A 2 -1.37 11.88 15.13
N GLU A 3 -0.03 12.00 15.12
CA GLU A 3 0.67 13.25 14.81
C GLU A 3 0.44 13.79 13.39
N ALA A 4 0.04 12.93 12.44
CA ALA A 4 -0.28 13.35 11.08
C ALA A 4 -1.63 14.08 11.00
N LYS A 5 -2.47 14.01 12.05
CA LYS A 5 -3.79 14.66 12.14
C LYS A 5 -4.70 14.38 10.92
N LYS A 6 -4.61 13.17 10.36
CA LYS A 6 -5.48 12.66 9.29
C LYS A 6 -6.25 11.45 9.82
N PRO A 7 -7.51 11.23 9.41
CA PRO A 7 -8.21 9.98 9.68
C PRO A 7 -7.41 8.79 9.12
N PHE A 8 -7.37 7.69 9.85
CA PHE A 8 -6.60 6.52 9.44
C PHE A 8 -7.28 5.22 9.81
N LEU A 9 -7.05 4.19 8.99
CA LEU A 9 -7.33 2.81 9.32
C LEU A 9 -6.00 2.07 9.43
N TRP A 10 -5.73 1.48 10.59
CA TRP A 10 -4.53 0.70 10.82
C TRP A 10 -4.88 -0.77 11.02
N VAL A 11 -4.43 -1.63 10.10
CA VAL A 11 -4.57 -3.07 10.24
C VAL A 11 -3.37 -3.61 11.01
N ILE A 12 -3.60 -4.21 12.18
CA ILE A 12 -2.57 -4.77 13.05
C ILE A 12 -2.88 -6.25 13.29
N ARG A 13 -2.19 -7.13 12.57
CA ARG A 13 -2.47 -8.56 12.62
C ARG A 13 -1.95 -9.22 13.90
N LYS A 14 -2.60 -10.32 14.28
CA LYS A 14 -2.24 -11.12 15.45
C LYS A 14 -0.91 -11.85 15.37
N ASP A 15 -0.49 -12.16 14.16
CA ASP A 15 0.75 -12.89 13.87
C ASP A 15 1.95 -11.97 13.63
N ASN A 16 1.76 -10.65 13.73
CA ASN A 16 2.82 -9.65 13.64
C ASN A 16 3.37 -9.22 15.02
N HIS A 17 3.02 -9.94 16.08
CA HIS A 17 3.54 -9.73 17.43
C HIS A 17 4.21 -10.98 17.97
N ASN A 18 5.31 -10.80 18.69
CA ASN A 18 6.11 -11.90 19.18
C ASN A 18 5.54 -12.49 20.48
N ASP A 19 4.74 -11.72 21.25
CA ASP A 19 4.34 -12.05 22.62
C ASP A 19 2.98 -11.41 23.03
N GLU A 20 2.39 -11.86 24.16
CA GLU A 20 1.12 -11.31 24.71
C GLU A 20 1.19 -9.80 25.07
N GLU A 21 2.38 -9.28 25.36
CA GLU A 21 2.63 -7.87 25.70
C GLU A 21 2.38 -6.94 24.50
N ASP A 22 2.79 -7.36 23.30
CA ASP A 22 2.56 -6.62 22.06
C ASP A 22 1.06 -6.55 21.74
N ALA A 23 0.31 -7.63 21.96
CA ALA A 23 -1.13 -7.65 21.74
C ALA A 23 -1.87 -6.65 22.64
N ALA A 24 -1.42 -6.49 23.89
CA ALA A 24 -1.95 -5.50 24.81
C ALA A 24 -1.59 -4.07 24.39
N ALA A 25 -0.36 -3.84 23.91
CA ALA A 25 0.07 -2.57 23.35
C ALA A 25 -0.76 -2.17 22.11
N VAL A 26 -1.02 -3.11 21.21
CA VAL A 26 -1.86 -2.92 20.03
C VAL A 26 -3.28 -2.53 20.41
N LYS A 27 -3.91 -3.24 21.35
CA LYS A 27 -5.26 -2.89 21.86
C LYS A 27 -5.30 -1.49 22.46
N LYS A 28 -4.26 -1.11 23.21
CA LYS A 28 -4.15 0.23 23.79
C LYS A 28 -4.01 1.31 22.71
N LEU A 29 -3.22 1.04 21.66
CA LEU A 29 -3.10 1.94 20.50
C LEU A 29 -4.41 2.06 19.73
N VAL A 30 -5.15 0.97 19.54
CA VAL A 30 -6.49 0.96 18.92
C VAL A 30 -7.47 1.83 19.71
N ALA A 31 -7.50 1.65 21.03
CA ALA A 31 -8.37 2.43 21.91
C ALA A 31 -8.00 3.92 21.92
N ALA A 32 -6.71 4.25 21.92
CA ALA A 32 -6.24 5.62 21.85
C ALA A 32 -6.59 6.29 20.51
N ALA A 33 -6.43 5.58 19.39
CA ALA A 33 -6.77 6.06 18.05
C ALA A 33 -8.27 6.41 17.91
N ALA A 34 -9.15 5.62 18.54
CA ALA A 34 -10.60 5.84 18.52
C ALA A 34 -11.06 7.02 19.38
N MET A 35 -10.26 7.40 20.39
CA MET A 35 -10.55 8.51 21.31
C MET A 35 -9.91 9.83 20.87
N ASP A 36 -8.95 9.78 19.95
CA ASP A 36 -8.34 10.97 19.36
C ASP A 36 -9.32 11.60 18.37
N GLY A 37 -9.62 12.89 18.55
CA GLY A 37 -10.60 13.64 17.74
C GLY A 37 -10.26 13.72 16.24
N ALA A 38 -9.13 13.15 15.83
CA ALA A 38 -8.68 12.98 14.44
C ALA A 38 -9.36 11.81 13.69
N GLY A 39 -10.06 10.89 14.37
CA GLY A 39 -10.86 9.84 13.74
C GLY A 39 -10.07 8.62 13.23
N GLY A 40 -9.25 8.02 14.11
CA GLY A 40 -8.50 6.80 13.81
C GLY A 40 -9.24 5.52 14.17
N MET A 41 -9.06 4.47 13.39
CA MET A 41 -9.54 3.11 13.70
C MET A 41 -8.40 2.11 13.51
N ALA A 42 -8.34 1.09 14.37
CA ALA A 42 -7.45 -0.02 14.17
C ALA A 42 -8.18 -1.37 14.31
N VAL A 43 -7.82 -2.32 13.45
CA VAL A 43 -8.51 -3.60 13.28
C VAL A 43 -7.50 -4.71 13.06
N GLU A 44 -7.87 -5.95 13.34
CA GLU A 44 -6.97 -7.11 13.15
C GLU A 44 -6.94 -7.62 11.70
N TRP A 45 -8.03 -7.39 10.96
CA TRP A 45 -8.21 -7.83 9.59
C TRP A 45 -9.09 -6.84 8.84
N CYS A 46 -8.84 -6.69 7.54
CA CYS A 46 -9.74 -5.99 6.63
C CYS A 46 -9.70 -6.65 5.25
N ASP A 47 -10.75 -6.42 4.47
CA ASP A 47 -10.74 -6.68 3.04
C ASP A 47 -9.98 -5.54 2.36
N GLN A 48 -8.66 -5.71 2.23
CA GLN A 48 -7.74 -4.68 1.74
C GLN A 48 -8.14 -4.14 0.35
N PRO A 49 -8.49 -4.97 -0.66
CA PRO A 49 -8.99 -4.46 -1.93
C PRO A 49 -10.25 -3.58 -1.79
N ARG A 50 -11.23 -3.98 -0.95
CA ARG A 50 -12.43 -3.17 -0.71
C ARG A 50 -12.11 -1.85 -0.01
N VAL A 51 -11.18 -1.87 0.95
CA VAL A 51 -10.72 -0.65 1.63
C VAL A 51 -10.04 0.28 0.63
N LEU A 52 -9.05 -0.21 -0.13
CA LEU A 52 -8.31 0.60 -1.11
C LEU A 52 -9.20 1.14 -2.23
N SER A 53 -10.28 0.44 -2.58
CA SER A 53 -11.26 0.91 -3.56
C SER A 53 -12.19 2.00 -3.03
N HIS A 54 -12.18 2.29 -1.73
CA HIS A 54 -13.08 3.27 -1.13
C HIS A 54 -12.59 4.71 -1.39
N PRO A 55 -13.46 5.63 -1.84
CA PRO A 55 -13.05 7.00 -2.23
C PRO A 55 -12.49 7.85 -1.08
N SER A 56 -12.72 7.46 0.18
CA SER A 56 -12.14 8.15 1.34
C SER A 56 -10.66 7.81 1.58
N VAL A 57 -10.09 6.82 0.88
CA VAL A 57 -8.68 6.46 1.04
C VAL A 57 -7.81 7.39 0.19
N GLY A 58 -7.06 8.27 0.87
CA GLY A 58 -6.15 9.21 0.18
C GLY A 58 -4.72 8.68 -0.02
N CYS A 59 -4.25 7.75 0.83
CA CYS A 59 -2.96 7.10 0.65
C CYS A 59 -2.90 5.74 1.34
N PHE A 60 -1.95 4.91 0.92
CA PHE A 60 -1.65 3.62 1.52
C PHE A 60 -0.20 3.56 2.01
N VAL A 61 0.00 3.28 3.29
CA VAL A 61 1.32 3.03 3.86
C VAL A 61 1.62 1.54 3.76
N THR A 62 2.67 1.15 3.03
CA THR A 62 3.00 -0.25 2.79
C THR A 62 4.49 -0.50 2.72
N HIS A 63 4.90 -1.71 3.08
CA HIS A 63 6.28 -2.18 2.90
C HIS A 63 6.64 -2.45 1.43
N CYS A 64 5.72 -2.24 0.48
CA CYS A 64 5.95 -2.45 -0.96
C CYS A 64 6.22 -3.91 -1.34
N GLY A 65 5.57 -4.86 -0.70
CA GLY A 65 5.40 -6.19 -1.27
C GLY A 65 4.67 -6.09 -2.61
N TRP A 66 5.02 -6.96 -3.58
CA TRP A 66 4.55 -6.81 -4.96
C TRP A 66 3.01 -6.83 -5.08
N ASN A 67 2.32 -7.71 -4.35
CA ASN A 67 0.86 -7.77 -4.36
C ASN A 67 0.22 -6.46 -3.88
N SER A 68 0.67 -5.93 -2.74
CA SER A 68 0.14 -4.66 -2.20
C SER A 68 0.47 -3.47 -3.09
N THR A 69 1.59 -3.52 -3.80
CA THR A 69 1.97 -2.51 -4.80
C THR A 69 1.00 -2.56 -5.98
N LEU A 70 0.69 -3.75 -6.51
CA LEU A 70 -0.27 -3.94 -7.58
C LEU A 70 -1.70 -3.53 -7.18
N GLU A 71 -2.14 -3.87 -5.97
CA GLU A 71 -3.46 -3.47 -5.46
C GLU A 71 -3.59 -1.95 -5.37
N SER A 72 -2.56 -1.25 -4.88
CA SER A 72 -2.53 0.21 -4.86
C SER A 72 -2.61 0.80 -6.27
N VAL A 73 -1.82 0.28 -7.22
CA VAL A 73 -1.84 0.73 -8.62
C VAL A 73 -3.22 0.49 -9.24
N ALA A 74 -3.79 -0.70 -9.09
CA ALA A 74 -5.11 -1.05 -9.61
C ALA A 74 -6.25 -0.25 -8.97
N CYS A 75 -6.10 0.17 -7.71
CA CYS A 75 -7.09 1.02 -7.04
C CYS A 75 -6.88 2.52 -7.32
N GLY A 76 -5.69 2.92 -7.79
CA GLY A 76 -5.30 4.31 -8.01
C GLY A 76 -5.00 5.06 -6.71
N VAL A 77 -4.44 4.37 -5.71
CA VAL A 77 -4.17 4.91 -4.38
C VAL A 77 -2.68 5.26 -4.23
N PRO A 78 -2.31 6.51 -3.93
CA PRO A 78 -0.93 6.90 -3.65
C PRO A 78 -0.26 6.12 -2.51
N VAL A 79 1.06 5.94 -2.59
CA VAL A 79 1.81 5.06 -1.66
C VAL A 79 2.84 5.82 -0.83
N VAL A 80 2.83 5.60 0.49
CA VAL A 80 4.00 5.80 1.34
C VAL A 80 4.74 4.48 1.45
N ALA A 81 5.92 4.39 0.85
CA ALA A 81 6.71 3.19 0.76
C ALA A 81 7.68 3.07 1.94
N ALA A 82 7.52 2.03 2.77
CA ALA A 82 8.37 1.75 3.93
C ALA A 82 8.99 0.33 3.84
N PRO A 83 9.89 0.09 2.86
CA PRO A 83 10.42 -1.25 2.60
C PRO A 83 11.26 -1.79 3.75
N GLN A 84 11.16 -3.10 3.98
CA GLN A 84 11.79 -3.81 5.11
C GLN A 84 12.79 -4.89 4.64
N TYR A 85 12.44 -5.75 3.67
CA TYR A 85 13.30 -6.87 3.23
C TYR A 85 13.03 -7.32 1.77
N SER A 86 13.85 -8.23 1.24
CA SER A 86 13.67 -8.83 -0.11
C SER A 86 13.69 -7.78 -1.25
N ASP A 87 12.75 -7.89 -2.19
CA ASP A 87 12.52 -7.07 -3.38
C ASP A 87 11.82 -5.74 -3.09
N GLN A 88 11.38 -5.52 -1.85
CA GLN A 88 10.60 -4.35 -1.43
C GLN A 88 11.31 -3.03 -1.72
N GLY A 89 12.64 -3.00 -1.61
CA GLY A 89 13.44 -1.82 -1.95
C GLY A 89 13.37 -1.46 -3.45
N THR A 90 13.31 -2.46 -4.32
CA THR A 90 13.14 -2.31 -5.77
C THR A 90 11.71 -1.88 -6.10
N ASN A 91 10.72 -2.48 -5.44
CA ASN A 91 9.32 -2.11 -5.62
C ASN A 91 9.04 -0.67 -5.17
N ALA A 92 9.63 -0.24 -4.04
CA ALA A 92 9.58 1.14 -3.58
C ALA A 92 10.21 2.11 -4.61
N TRP A 93 11.35 1.73 -5.20
CA TRP A 93 11.96 2.52 -6.27
C TRP A 93 11.05 2.65 -7.50
N LEU A 94 10.33 1.58 -7.88
CA LEU A 94 9.34 1.63 -8.96
C LEU A 94 8.18 2.58 -8.63
N VAL A 95 7.65 2.51 -7.41
CA VAL A 95 6.59 3.42 -6.93
C VAL A 95 6.99 4.89 -7.07
N GLU A 96 8.23 5.22 -6.68
CA GLU A 96 8.79 6.57 -6.83
C GLU A 96 8.95 6.96 -8.31
N ARG A 97 9.52 6.05 -9.12
CA ARG A 97 9.75 6.25 -10.55
C ARG A 97 8.44 6.47 -11.33
N MET A 98 7.37 5.78 -10.93
CA MET A 98 6.04 5.93 -11.49
C MET A 98 5.38 7.25 -11.10
N GLY A 99 5.86 7.90 -10.03
CA GLY A 99 5.31 9.13 -9.47
C GLY A 99 4.04 8.91 -8.63
N VAL A 100 3.79 7.68 -8.19
CA VAL A 100 2.58 7.30 -7.43
C VAL A 100 2.82 7.23 -5.93
N GLY A 101 4.03 7.53 -5.47
CA GLY A 101 4.36 7.49 -4.06
C GLY A 101 5.74 8.04 -3.74
N VAL A 102 6.07 8.03 -2.46
CA VAL A 102 7.38 8.44 -1.93
C VAL A 102 7.92 7.35 -1.02
N ARG A 103 9.24 7.16 -1.01
CA ARG A 103 9.90 6.27 -0.05
C ARG A 103 10.20 7.01 1.24
N ALA A 104 9.80 6.40 2.35
CA ALA A 104 10.11 6.87 3.68
C ALA A 104 11.55 6.51 4.05
N ALA A 105 12.25 7.45 4.68
CA ALA A 105 13.56 7.22 5.25
C ALA A 105 13.43 6.48 6.58
N VAL A 106 13.86 5.22 6.62
CA VAL A 106 13.94 4.44 7.85
C VAL A 106 15.29 4.65 8.55
N ARG A 107 15.30 4.71 9.88
CA ARG A 107 16.52 4.91 10.69
C ARG A 107 16.96 3.61 11.37
N GLY A 108 18.27 3.47 11.55
CA GLY A 108 18.88 2.37 12.27
C GLY A 108 18.94 1.05 11.48
N GLN A 109 19.60 0.04 12.06
CA GLN A 109 19.60 -1.31 11.51
C GLN A 109 18.24 -2.02 11.67
N ASP A 110 17.39 -1.48 12.54
CA ASP A 110 16.10 -2.06 12.93
C ASP A 110 14.94 -1.60 12.01
N GLY A 111 15.21 -0.69 11.06
CA GLY A 111 14.26 -0.31 10.01
C GLY A 111 13.05 0.49 10.51
N VAL A 112 13.17 1.19 11.65
CA VAL A 112 12.05 1.92 12.25
C VAL A 112 11.71 3.18 11.45
N LEU A 113 10.42 3.35 11.16
CA LEU A 113 9.86 4.55 10.56
C LEU A 113 9.40 5.54 11.64
N GLU A 114 10.10 6.66 11.72
CA GLU A 114 9.81 7.71 12.69
C GLU A 114 8.50 8.46 12.38
N ALA A 115 7.83 8.95 13.43
CA ALA A 115 6.54 9.64 13.30
C ALA A 115 6.61 10.90 12.44
N GLU A 116 7.69 11.69 12.57
CA GLU A 116 7.91 12.91 11.79
C GLU A 116 8.08 12.60 10.29
N GLU A 117 8.85 11.56 9.97
CA GLU A 117 9.08 11.14 8.59
C GLU A 117 7.80 10.60 7.96
N LEU A 118 7.06 9.76 8.70
CA LEU A 118 5.75 9.28 8.26
C LEU A 118 4.80 10.44 7.95
N ARG A 119 4.72 11.46 8.82
CA ARG A 119 3.90 12.65 8.59
C ARG A 119 4.33 13.37 7.30
N ARG A 120 5.63 13.61 7.12
CA ARG A 120 6.17 14.25 5.91
C ARG A 120 5.79 13.48 4.65
N CYS A 121 5.91 12.15 4.68
CA CYS A 121 5.55 11.30 3.54
C CYS A 121 4.04 11.34 3.25
N VAL A 122 3.20 11.25 4.27
CA VAL A 122 1.73 11.35 4.12
C VAL A 122 1.33 12.69 3.49
N ASP A 123 1.89 13.80 3.98
CA ASP A 123 1.62 15.12 3.42
C ASP A 123 2.07 15.23 1.95
N ALA A 124 3.21 14.62 1.61
CA ALA A 124 3.74 14.63 0.24
C ALA A 124 2.87 13.86 -0.76
N VAL A 125 2.37 12.67 -0.38
CA VAL A 125 1.60 11.81 -1.30
C VAL A 125 0.14 12.24 -1.45
N MET A 126 -0.36 13.06 -0.52
CA MET A 126 -1.70 13.66 -0.58
C MET A 126 -1.78 14.88 -1.53
N SER A 127 -0.78 15.08 -2.39
CA SER A 127 -0.78 16.12 -3.40
C SER A 127 -1.64 15.75 -4.61
N GLU A 128 -2.21 16.76 -5.28
CA GLU A 128 -2.97 16.55 -6.53
C GLU A 128 -2.13 15.88 -7.61
N ALA A 129 -0.82 16.20 -7.68
CA ALA A 129 0.08 15.61 -8.66
C ALA A 129 0.23 14.09 -8.46
N THR A 130 0.44 13.64 -7.22
CA THR A 130 0.55 12.21 -6.93
C THR A 130 -0.78 11.48 -7.14
N ALA A 131 -1.90 12.10 -6.75
CA ALA A 131 -3.23 11.55 -6.98
C ALA A 131 -3.53 11.38 -8.48
N ALA A 132 -3.21 12.38 -9.30
CA ALA A 132 -3.38 12.31 -10.76
C ALA A 132 -2.50 11.22 -11.40
N ARG A 133 -1.27 11.04 -10.92
CA ARG A 133 -0.39 9.94 -11.37
C ARG A 133 -0.95 8.58 -10.99
N ALA A 134 -1.46 8.42 -9.77
CA ALA A 134 -2.05 7.16 -9.32
C ALA A 134 -3.31 6.81 -10.13
N ALA A 135 -4.17 7.79 -10.41
CA ALA A 135 -5.34 7.63 -11.27
C ALA A 135 -4.96 7.21 -12.70
N ALA A 136 -3.96 7.85 -13.30
CA ALA A 136 -3.49 7.49 -14.64
C ALA A 136 -2.96 6.04 -14.71
N TRP A 137 -2.24 5.59 -13.68
CA TRP A 137 -1.76 4.21 -13.60
C TRP A 137 -2.86 3.20 -13.35
N LYS A 138 -3.92 3.57 -12.62
CA LYS A 138 -5.14 2.76 -12.49
C LYS A 138 -5.79 2.54 -13.85
N ASP A 139 -5.95 3.59 -14.65
CA ASP A 139 -6.54 3.49 -15.98
C ASP A 139 -5.69 2.60 -16.90
N GLU A 140 -4.37 2.74 -16.85
CA GLU A 140 -3.45 1.89 -17.61
C GLU A 140 -3.51 0.42 -17.16
N ALA A 141 -3.56 0.17 -15.84
CA ALA A 141 -3.72 -1.18 -15.31
C ALA A 141 -5.05 -1.82 -15.74
N ALA A 142 -6.14 -1.05 -15.75
CA ALA A 142 -7.44 -1.50 -16.23
C ALA A 142 -7.40 -1.80 -17.74
N ALA A 143 -6.77 -0.95 -18.54
CA ALA A 143 -6.62 -1.16 -19.98
C ALA A 143 -5.75 -2.38 -20.31
N ALA A 144 -4.72 -2.66 -19.51
CA ALA A 144 -3.84 -3.81 -19.71
C ALA A 144 -4.58 -5.15 -19.57
N VAL A 145 -5.58 -5.24 -18.68
CA VAL A 145 -6.35 -6.46 -18.42
C VAL A 145 -7.69 -6.53 -19.16
N ALA A 146 -8.11 -5.43 -19.82
CA ALA A 146 -9.31 -5.39 -20.63
C ALA A 146 -9.21 -6.30 -21.88
N ASP A 147 -10.34 -6.49 -22.57
CA ASP A 147 -10.38 -7.25 -23.81
C ASP A 147 -9.40 -6.68 -24.84
N GLY A 148 -8.57 -7.56 -25.42
CA GLY A 148 -7.48 -7.19 -26.30
C GLY A 148 -6.35 -6.39 -25.66
N GLY A 149 -6.32 -6.23 -24.33
CA GLY A 149 -5.28 -5.54 -23.56
C GLY A 149 -3.93 -6.28 -23.52
N GLY A 150 -2.87 -5.61 -23.07
CA GLY A 150 -1.51 -6.18 -23.06
C GLY A 150 -1.38 -7.48 -22.27
N SER A 151 -1.89 -7.50 -21.04
CA SER A 151 -1.87 -8.68 -20.17
C SER A 151 -2.78 -9.79 -20.66
N GLU A 152 -3.95 -9.44 -21.22
CA GLU A 152 -4.88 -10.40 -21.84
C GLU A 152 -4.21 -11.12 -23.02
N ARG A 153 -3.55 -10.36 -23.90
CA ARG A 153 -2.83 -10.92 -25.05
C ARG A 153 -1.69 -11.83 -24.62
N SER A 154 -0.92 -11.43 -23.61
CA SER A 154 0.17 -12.25 -23.07
C SER A 154 -0.35 -13.56 -22.46
N LEU A 155 -1.46 -13.51 -21.72
CA LEU A 155 -2.10 -14.71 -21.17
C LEU A 155 -2.59 -15.64 -22.29
N ASN A 156 -3.26 -15.10 -23.31
CA ASN A 156 -3.71 -15.87 -24.46
C ASN A 156 -2.55 -16.51 -25.23
N GLU A 157 -1.45 -15.78 -25.42
CA GLU A 157 -0.24 -16.33 -26.04
C GLU A 157 0.36 -17.47 -25.23
N PHE A 158 0.43 -17.31 -23.90
CA PHE A 158 0.86 -18.38 -23.00
C PHE A 158 -0.01 -19.63 -23.13
N VAL A 159 -1.34 -19.48 -23.06
CA VAL A 159 -2.30 -20.59 -23.22
C VAL A 159 -2.12 -21.29 -24.57
N ARG A 160 -2.00 -20.52 -25.67
CA ARG A 160 -1.76 -21.09 -27.01
C ARG A 160 -0.49 -21.93 -27.04
N ARG A 161 0.63 -21.44 -26.48
CA ARG A 161 1.91 -22.18 -26.48
C ARG A 161 1.80 -23.51 -25.75
N ILE A 162 1.22 -23.53 -24.56
CA ILE A 162 1.11 -24.78 -23.78
C ILE A 162 0.13 -25.77 -24.40
N SER A 163 -0.93 -25.29 -25.07
CA SER A 163 -1.85 -26.17 -25.81
C SER A 163 -1.22 -26.79 -27.06
N THR A 164 -0.20 -26.14 -27.64
CA THR A 164 0.54 -26.66 -28.81
C THR A 164 1.74 -27.55 -28.47
N THR A 165 2.11 -27.68 -27.19
CA THR A 165 3.26 -28.50 -26.75
C THR A 165 2.85 -29.95 -26.40
N THR A 166 1.72 -30.43 -26.93
CA THR A 166 1.30 -31.82 -26.77
C THR A 166 1.78 -32.63 -27.97
N ASP A 167 3.06 -32.99 -27.97
CA ASP A 167 3.66 -34.07 -28.78
C ASP A 167 4.80 -34.72 -27.95
#